data_AF-A0A2A7SM65-F1
#
_entry.id   AF-A0A2A7SM65-F1
#
_cell.length_a   1.000
_cell.length_b   1.000
_cell.length_c   1.000
_cell.angle_alpha   90.00
_cell.angle_beta   90.00
_cell.angle_gamma   90.00
#
_symmetry.space_group_name_H-M   'P 1'
#
loop_
_entity.id
_entity.type
_entity.pdbx_description
1 polymer ?
#
loop_
_entity_poly.entity_id
_entity_poly.type
_entity_poly.pdbx_seq_one_letter_code
_entity_poly.pdbx_strand_id
1 'polypeptide(L)'
;MKESNPIEPQETIDQNEEGASFYDIKEKASTNLSQLLEALQAFEKAVREENIPEIYQLYNSELTEELKKSSNENHEIDQLLMRKIHDRFIQEFPFMELVETISPTMSYYKIGSYYHERPTIGIDASLPEIFVLPKIDEEWGFYATQQPNDFSKQVNELDAKVITAKAEIERLDEELKEINRKITSLDDNKGFLNRKKIEEEIQELEKQKQILSNEKLGWLPYIEEPEKIQQQKETLLKEAKSDQLRAAIVEKEQRQIKRFFGGKEGFSQAIHHFLMTYLGSENPEPTFQEGGPEE
;
A
#
# COMPACT_ATOMS: atom_id res chain seq x y z
N MET A 1 -49.40 14.38 -33.33
CA MET A 1 -48.32 14.71 -34.29
C MET A 1 -48.05 16.20 -34.09
N LYS A 2 -47.16 16.62 -33.17
CA LYS A 2 -45.68 16.64 -33.22
C LYS A 2 -45.15 17.24 -34.53
N GLU A 3 -44.79 18.53 -34.46
CA GLU A 3 -43.77 19.29 -35.22
C GLU A 3 -43.98 20.78 -34.84
N SER A 4 -43.18 21.40 -33.97
CA SER A 4 -41.80 21.90 -34.11
C SER A 4 -41.77 23.41 -34.43
N ASN A 5 -41.50 24.24 -33.40
CA ASN A 5 -40.44 25.25 -33.44
C ASN A 5 -40.14 25.81 -32.02
N PRO A 6 -38.95 26.39 -31.81
CA PRO A 6 -38.21 26.32 -30.56
C PRO A 6 -38.67 27.37 -29.55
N ILE A 7 -38.66 27.00 -28.27
CA ILE A 7 -38.64 27.95 -27.17
C ILE A 7 -37.18 28.04 -26.77
N GLU A 8 -36.51 29.11 -27.17
CA GLU A 8 -35.30 29.58 -26.50
C GLU A 8 -35.63 29.70 -25.00
N PRO A 9 -34.89 29.03 -24.10
CA PRO A 9 -34.90 29.46 -22.72
C PRO A 9 -34.25 30.83 -22.72
N GLN A 10 -35.08 31.86 -22.47
CA GLN A 10 -34.64 33.19 -22.11
C GLN A 10 -33.50 33.03 -21.10
N GLU A 11 -32.31 33.46 -21.51
CA GLU A 11 -31.27 33.86 -20.59
C GLU A 11 -31.92 34.83 -19.62
N THR A 12 -32.22 34.34 -18.42
CA THR A 12 -32.35 35.20 -17.26
C THR A 12 -30.93 35.66 -17.00
N ILE A 13 -30.58 36.74 -17.71
CA ILE A 13 -29.46 37.60 -17.38
C ILE A 13 -29.79 38.08 -15.97
N ASP A 14 -29.21 37.42 -14.95
CA ASP A 14 -29.07 37.99 -13.63
C ASP A 14 -28.10 39.17 -13.78
N GLN A 15 -28.70 40.30 -14.15
CA GLN A 15 -28.08 41.62 -14.16
C GLN A 15 -27.81 42.02 -12.71
N ASN A 16 -26.63 41.66 -12.20
CA ASN A 16 -26.05 42.23 -10.98
C ASN A 16 -24.52 42.38 -11.09
N GLU A 17 -24.02 42.68 -12.28
CA GLU A 17 -22.70 43.26 -12.50
C GLU A 17 -22.86 44.71 -12.98
N GLU A 18 -22.93 45.66 -12.05
CA GLU A 18 -22.55 47.06 -12.32
C GLU A 18 -22.40 47.82 -11.00
N GLY A 19 -21.16 48.21 -10.65
CA GLY A 19 -20.92 49.19 -9.58
C GLY A 19 -19.69 49.06 -8.70
N ALA A 20 -18.67 48.23 -8.99
CA ALA A 20 -17.38 48.38 -8.31
C ALA A 20 -16.62 49.55 -8.95
N SER A 21 -16.68 50.74 -8.35
CA SER A 21 -15.90 51.89 -8.81
C SER A 21 -14.41 51.53 -8.82
N PHE A 22 -13.61 52.08 -9.75
CA PHE A 22 -12.15 51.93 -9.71
C PHE A 22 -11.57 52.33 -8.34
N TYR A 23 -12.23 53.27 -7.66
CA TYR A 23 -11.92 53.63 -6.27
C TYR A 23 -12.21 52.50 -5.29
N ASP A 24 -13.33 51.78 -5.41
CA ASP A 24 -13.67 50.63 -4.56
C ASP A 24 -12.72 49.45 -4.81
N ILE A 25 -12.32 49.24 -6.06
CA ILE A 25 -11.32 48.21 -6.42
C ILE A 25 -9.95 48.58 -5.84
N LYS A 26 -9.55 49.85 -5.91
CA LYS A 26 -8.29 50.36 -5.35
C LYS A 26 -8.29 50.32 -3.82
N GLU A 27 -9.42 50.65 -3.18
CA GLU A 27 -9.56 50.61 -1.73
C GLU A 27 -9.51 49.17 -1.22
N LYS A 28 -10.25 48.24 -1.86
CA LYS A 28 -10.16 46.80 -1.57
C LYS A 28 -8.75 46.23 -1.80
N ALA A 29 -8.08 46.65 -2.86
CA ALA A 29 -6.69 46.25 -3.12
C ALA A 29 -5.74 46.80 -2.05
N SER A 30 -5.94 48.04 -1.59
CA SER A 30 -5.14 48.67 -0.54
C SER A 30 -5.37 48.05 0.83
N THR A 31 -6.60 47.69 1.17
CA THR A 31 -6.92 46.99 2.42
C THR A 31 -6.31 45.59 2.42
N ASN A 32 -6.42 44.86 1.30
CA ASN A 32 -5.83 43.54 1.17
C ASN A 32 -4.29 43.61 1.26
N LEU A 33 -3.66 44.61 0.64
CA LEU A 33 -2.21 44.81 0.73
C LEU A 33 -1.77 45.14 2.16
N SER A 34 -2.56 45.95 2.88
CA SER A 34 -2.25 46.32 4.28
C SER A 34 -2.38 45.12 5.21
N GLN A 35 -3.43 44.32 5.06
CA GLN A 35 -3.61 43.06 5.79
C GLN A 35 -2.47 42.08 5.53
N LEU A 36 -2.03 41.98 4.28
CA LEU A 36 -0.93 41.11 3.90
C LEU A 36 0.41 41.57 4.46
N LEU A 37 0.64 42.88 4.55
CA LEU A 37 1.85 43.44 5.16
C LEU A 37 1.85 43.25 6.68
N GLU A 38 0.69 43.36 7.32
CA GLU A 38 0.50 43.03 8.74
C GLU A 38 0.75 41.55 9.02
N ALA A 39 0.21 40.66 8.18
CA ALA A 39 0.46 39.22 8.28
C ALA A 39 1.94 38.85 8.09
N LEU A 40 2.65 39.52 7.16
CA LEU A 40 4.10 39.34 7.00
C LEU A 40 4.89 39.80 8.23
N GLN A 41 4.54 40.95 8.82
CA GLN A 41 5.19 41.43 10.04
C GLN A 41 4.93 40.51 11.24
N ALA A 42 3.70 40.01 11.38
CA ALA A 42 3.35 39.00 12.37
C ALA A 42 4.14 37.71 12.16
N PHE A 43 4.29 37.27 10.90
CA PHE A 43 5.06 36.08 10.55
C PHE A 43 6.55 36.23 10.88
N GLU A 44 7.19 37.34 10.50
CA GLU A 44 8.58 37.61 10.85
C GLU A 44 8.81 37.65 12.36
N LYS A 45 7.85 38.23 13.10
CA LYS A 45 7.89 38.25 14.56
C LYS A 45 7.77 36.84 15.13
N ALA A 46 6.83 36.04 14.65
CA ALA A 46 6.62 34.65 15.09
C ALA A 46 7.86 33.78 14.81
N VAL A 47 8.52 33.95 13.65
CA VAL A 47 9.78 33.27 13.32
C VAL A 47 10.91 33.71 14.25
N ARG A 48 11.02 35.01 14.57
CA ARG A 48 12.04 35.54 15.49
C ARG A 48 11.84 35.06 16.92
N GLU A 49 10.60 34.96 17.36
CA GLU A 49 10.21 34.48 18.70
C GLU A 49 10.13 32.94 18.75
N GLU A 50 10.35 32.25 17.63
CA GLU A 50 10.21 30.80 17.45
C GLU A 50 8.85 30.24 17.92
N ASN A 51 7.77 31.02 17.73
CA ASN A 51 6.41 30.63 18.09
C ASN A 51 5.82 29.69 17.03
N ILE A 52 6.12 28.40 17.16
CA ILE A 52 5.76 27.38 16.16
C ILE A 52 4.25 27.31 15.82
N PRO A 53 3.33 27.31 16.80
CA PRO A 53 1.89 27.37 16.51
C PRO A 53 1.49 28.55 15.63
N GLU A 54 2.00 29.74 15.93
CA GLU A 54 1.69 30.97 15.20
C GLU A 54 2.32 30.95 13.80
N ILE A 55 3.54 30.42 13.66
CA ILE A 55 4.16 30.18 12.35
C ILE A 55 3.27 29.28 11.49
N TYR A 56 2.77 28.15 12.03
CA TYR A 56 1.88 27.26 11.28
C TYR A 56 0.57 27.92 10.88
N GLN A 57 -0.06 28.68 11.78
CA GLN A 57 -1.29 29.40 11.49
C GLN A 57 -1.08 30.41 10.36
N LEU A 58 -0.12 31.33 10.53
CA LEU A 58 0.15 32.38 9.54
C LEU A 58 0.63 31.82 8.20
N TYR A 59 1.49 30.80 8.24
CA TYR A 59 2.01 30.15 7.04
C TYR A 59 0.95 29.37 6.28
N ASN A 60 -0.04 28.76 6.94
CA ASN A 60 -1.05 27.95 6.26
C ASN A 60 -2.32 28.74 5.87
N SER A 61 -2.72 29.77 6.62
CA SER A 61 -3.96 30.51 6.35
C SER A 61 -3.80 31.92 5.77
N GLU A 62 -2.71 32.64 6.05
CA GLU A 62 -2.66 34.10 5.81
C GLU A 62 -1.70 34.51 4.68
N LEU A 63 -0.65 33.73 4.42
CA LEU A 63 0.32 34.04 3.36
C LEU A 63 -0.12 33.47 2.00
N THR A 64 -0.06 34.28 0.92
CA THR A 64 -0.27 33.79 -0.46
C THR A 64 0.91 32.93 -0.93
N GLU A 65 0.68 32.04 -1.90
CA GLU A 65 1.72 31.13 -2.39
C GLU A 65 2.96 31.84 -2.94
N GLU A 66 2.80 32.99 -3.59
CA GLU A 66 3.94 33.75 -4.12
C GLU A 66 4.84 34.27 -2.99
N LEU A 67 4.25 34.69 -1.88
CA LEU A 67 4.97 35.19 -0.71
C LEU A 67 5.61 34.08 0.10
N LYS A 68 4.97 32.90 0.18
CA LYS A 68 5.63 31.71 0.76
C LYS A 68 6.87 31.35 -0.04
N LYS A 69 6.78 31.36 -1.37
CA LYS A 69 7.92 31.07 -2.26
C LYS A 69 9.04 32.11 -2.15
N SER A 70 8.71 33.41 -2.09
CA SER A 70 9.74 34.44 -1.95
C SER A 70 10.36 34.48 -0.55
N SER A 71 9.59 34.21 0.50
CA SER A 71 10.06 34.27 1.89
C SER A 71 10.80 32.99 2.32
N ASN A 72 10.61 31.89 1.60
CA ASN A 72 11.18 30.57 1.92
C ASN A 72 11.98 29.98 0.73
N GLU A 73 12.57 30.83 -0.12
CA GLU A 73 13.26 30.40 -1.35
C GLU A 73 14.41 29.40 -1.07
N ASN A 74 15.04 29.50 0.12
CA ASN A 74 16.10 28.61 0.58
C ASN A 74 15.63 27.46 1.49
N HIS A 75 14.31 27.28 1.67
CA HIS A 75 13.73 26.31 2.62
C HIS A 75 14.15 26.54 4.09
N GLU A 76 14.52 27.76 4.47
CA GLU A 76 14.97 28.09 5.83
C GLU A 76 13.86 27.90 6.88
N ILE A 77 12.64 28.27 6.53
CA ILE A 77 11.47 28.08 7.40
C ILE A 77 11.11 26.60 7.50
N ASP A 78 11.15 25.88 6.37
CA ASP A 78 10.89 24.43 6.33
C ASP A 78 11.89 23.67 7.22
N GLN A 79 13.18 24.00 7.09
CA GLN A 79 14.24 23.40 7.91
C GLN A 79 14.11 23.77 9.38
N LEU A 80 13.71 25.00 9.71
CA LEU A 80 13.44 25.42 11.09
C LEU A 80 12.30 24.58 11.68
N LEU A 81 11.18 24.48 10.97
CA LEU A 81 10.01 23.71 11.40
C LEU A 81 10.34 22.23 11.55
N MET A 82 11.03 21.64 10.57
CA MET A 82 11.48 20.25 10.60
C MET A 82 12.44 19.99 11.76
N ARG A 83 13.38 20.89 12.03
CA ARG A 83 14.29 20.76 13.17
C ARG A 83 13.53 20.84 14.50
N LYS A 84 12.59 21.79 14.63
CA LYS A 84 11.84 21.97 15.88
C LYS A 84 10.91 20.80 16.17
N ILE A 85 10.22 20.28 15.16
CA ILE A 85 9.37 19.10 15.33
C ILE A 85 10.24 17.87 15.63
N HIS A 86 11.38 17.71 14.96
CA HIS A 86 12.35 16.65 15.24
C HIS A 86 12.85 16.69 16.69
N ASP A 87 13.39 17.83 17.14
CA ASP A 87 13.97 17.98 18.48
C ASP A 87 12.93 17.66 19.57
N ARG A 88 11.70 18.16 19.40
CA ARG A 88 10.59 17.88 20.32
C ARG A 88 10.14 16.42 20.25
N PHE A 89 10.07 15.85 19.05
CA PHE A 89 9.63 14.48 18.84
C PHE A 89 10.60 13.47 19.45
N ILE A 90 11.91 13.67 19.30
CA ILE A 90 12.94 12.83 19.93
C ILE A 90 12.99 13.03 21.45
N GLN A 91 12.69 14.23 21.93
CA GLN A 91 12.58 14.48 23.38
C GLN A 91 11.43 13.67 24.00
N GLU A 92 10.27 13.65 23.35
CA GLU A 92 9.09 12.91 23.82
C GLU A 92 9.23 11.39 23.58
N PHE A 93 9.84 11.00 22.46
CA PHE A 93 10.03 9.62 22.06
C PHE A 93 11.51 9.29 21.81
N PRO A 94 12.34 9.14 22.88
CA PRO A 94 13.79 8.90 22.75
C PRO A 94 14.17 7.60 22.04
N PHE A 95 13.22 6.69 21.88
CA PHE A 95 13.39 5.43 21.16
C PHE A 95 13.14 5.57 19.66
N MET A 96 12.75 6.73 19.14
CA MET A 96 12.64 6.97 17.70
C MET A 96 14.00 7.34 17.12
N GLU A 97 14.36 6.76 15.98
CA GLU A 97 15.62 7.05 15.30
C GLU A 97 15.34 7.60 13.90
N LEU A 98 15.97 8.71 13.53
CA LEU A 98 15.94 9.26 12.18
C LEU A 98 16.69 8.32 11.23
N VAL A 99 16.04 7.95 10.11
CA VAL A 99 16.60 7.05 9.09
C VAL A 99 17.01 7.85 7.86
N GLU A 100 16.11 8.65 7.33
CA GLU A 100 16.31 9.34 6.05
C GLU A 100 15.55 10.68 6.03
N THR A 101 16.16 11.70 5.45
CA THR A 101 15.53 12.99 5.15
C THR A 101 15.15 13.01 3.68
N ILE A 102 13.85 12.98 3.39
CA ILE A 102 13.32 12.88 2.02
C ILE A 102 13.23 14.26 1.38
N SER A 103 12.82 15.26 2.15
CA SER A 103 12.70 16.64 1.73
C SER A 103 13.02 17.58 2.90
N PRO A 104 13.15 18.90 2.66
CA PRO A 104 13.29 19.87 3.75
C PRO A 104 12.13 19.83 4.76
N THR A 105 10.97 19.31 4.37
CA THR A 105 9.77 19.21 5.19
C THR A 105 9.45 17.78 5.64
N MET A 106 10.10 16.75 5.09
CA MET A 106 9.71 15.36 5.35
C MET A 106 10.90 14.49 5.73
N SER A 107 10.77 13.82 6.86
CA SER A 107 11.78 12.89 7.38
C SER A 107 11.14 11.59 7.86
N TYR A 108 11.88 10.50 7.69
CA TYR A 108 11.45 9.16 8.05
C TYR A 108 12.20 8.63 9.27
N TYR A 109 11.44 7.97 10.14
CA TYR A 109 11.88 7.48 11.44
C TYR A 109 11.57 5.99 11.58
N LYS A 110 12.36 5.31 12.40
CA LYS A 110 12.13 3.94 12.83
C LYS A 110 11.95 3.87 14.35
N ILE A 111 11.24 2.83 14.80
CA ILE A 111 11.01 2.57 16.22
C ILE A 111 12.16 1.69 16.76
N GLY A 112 13.02 2.28 17.57
CA GLY A 112 14.14 1.63 18.25
C GLY A 112 15.24 1.09 17.34
N SER A 113 16.24 0.50 17.98
CA SER A 113 17.37 -0.14 17.30
C SER A 113 17.07 -1.63 17.04
N TYR A 114 16.50 -1.98 15.88
CA TYR A 114 16.48 -3.36 15.41
C TYR A 114 17.21 -3.49 14.08
N TYR A 115 17.67 -4.72 13.79
CA TYR A 115 18.61 -5.05 12.71
C TYR A 115 18.18 -4.58 11.30
N HIS A 116 16.90 -4.30 11.09
CA HIS A 116 16.43 -3.71 9.84
C HIS A 116 16.26 -2.20 9.99
N GLU A 117 17.03 -1.44 9.22
CA GLU A 117 16.96 0.02 9.10
C GLU A 117 15.76 0.46 8.25
N ARG A 118 14.59 -0.14 8.49
CA ARG A 118 13.39 0.18 7.73
C ARG A 118 12.70 1.39 8.37
N PRO A 119 12.37 2.44 7.60
CA PRO A 119 11.53 3.51 8.12
C PRO A 119 10.10 3.01 8.31
N THR A 120 9.51 3.36 9.45
CA THR A 120 8.13 2.98 9.82
C THR A 120 7.20 4.19 9.86
N ILE A 121 7.73 5.34 10.26
CA ILE A 121 6.98 6.57 10.54
C ILE A 121 7.51 7.70 9.66
N GLY A 122 6.60 8.47 9.07
CA GLY A 122 6.91 9.73 8.41
C GLY A 122 6.47 10.91 9.26
N ILE A 123 7.28 11.96 9.29
CA ILE A 123 6.89 13.27 9.80
C ILE A 123 6.90 14.24 8.63
N ASP A 124 5.78 14.90 8.41
CA ASP A 124 5.68 16.06 7.53
C ASP A 124 5.61 17.33 8.40
N ALA A 125 6.49 18.28 8.13
CA ALA A 125 6.61 19.55 8.83
C ALA A 125 5.90 20.69 8.07
N SER A 126 5.45 20.49 6.83
CA SER A 126 4.68 21.50 6.08
C SER A 126 3.24 21.58 6.59
N LEU A 127 2.62 20.42 6.75
CA LEU A 127 1.42 20.20 7.54
C LEU A 127 1.86 19.32 8.70
N PRO A 128 1.81 19.79 9.96
CA PRO A 128 2.37 19.07 11.11
C PRO A 128 1.60 17.77 11.34
N GLU A 129 2.03 16.73 10.65
CA GLU A 129 1.40 15.43 10.60
C GLU A 129 2.46 14.36 10.78
N ILE A 130 2.11 13.35 11.59
CA ILE A 130 2.95 12.19 11.84
C ILE A 130 2.11 10.97 11.50
N PHE A 131 2.60 10.16 10.56
CA PHE A 131 1.85 9.04 10.03
C PHE A 131 2.73 7.80 9.92
N VAL A 132 2.09 6.63 9.97
CA VAL A 132 2.73 5.36 9.61
C VAL A 132 2.81 5.30 8.09
N LEU A 133 3.97 4.94 7.54
CA LEU A 133 4.10 4.88 6.08
C LEU A 133 3.05 3.92 5.49
N PRO A 134 2.35 4.26 4.39
CA PRO A 134 1.23 3.47 3.88
C PRO A 134 1.57 1.99 3.64
N LYS A 135 2.75 1.72 3.08
CA LYS A 135 3.24 0.35 2.84
C LYS A 135 3.40 -0.46 4.14
N ILE A 136 3.76 0.21 5.23
CA ILE A 136 3.93 -0.41 6.55
C ILE A 136 2.56 -0.72 7.14
N ASP A 137 1.63 0.23 7.08
CA ASP A 137 0.29 0.05 7.62
C ASP A 137 -0.46 -1.09 6.91
N GLU A 138 -0.32 -1.17 5.58
CA GLU A 138 -0.82 -2.30 4.78
C GLU A 138 -0.20 -3.64 5.22
N GLU A 139 1.12 -3.70 5.39
CA GLU A 139 1.80 -4.92 5.85
C GLU A 139 1.39 -5.32 7.27
N TRP A 140 1.25 -4.36 8.18
CA TRP A 140 0.75 -4.63 9.53
C TRP A 140 -0.65 -5.22 9.50
N GLY A 141 -1.54 -4.68 8.65
CA GLY A 141 -2.89 -5.23 8.46
C GLY A 141 -2.89 -6.62 7.84
N PHE A 142 -2.03 -6.84 6.84
CA PHE A 142 -1.90 -8.12 6.15
C PHE A 142 -1.43 -9.23 7.09
N TYR A 143 -0.34 -9.03 7.83
CA TYR A 143 0.20 -10.05 8.74
C TYR A 143 -0.59 -10.17 10.05
N ALA A 144 -1.41 -9.18 10.42
CA ALA A 144 -2.32 -9.32 11.56
C ALA A 144 -3.51 -10.27 11.29
N THR A 145 -3.89 -10.43 10.01
CA THR A 145 -5.09 -11.18 9.62
C THR A 145 -4.79 -12.50 8.91
N GLN A 146 -3.65 -12.62 8.24
CA GLN A 146 -3.32 -13.83 7.50
C GLN A 146 -2.78 -14.96 8.38
N GLN A 147 -3.26 -16.17 8.08
CA GLN A 147 -2.51 -17.38 8.38
C GLN A 147 -1.31 -17.45 7.42
N PRO A 148 -0.12 -17.86 7.90
CA PRO A 148 1.08 -17.91 7.08
C PRO A 148 0.83 -18.72 5.81
N ASN A 149 1.17 -18.14 4.65
CA ASN A 149 1.08 -18.86 3.38
C ASN A 149 1.87 -20.17 3.47
N ASP A 150 1.20 -21.28 3.21
CA ASP A 150 1.80 -22.61 3.35
C ASP A 150 2.59 -22.95 2.08
N PHE A 151 3.69 -22.24 1.87
CA PHE A 151 4.65 -22.52 0.81
C PHE A 151 5.20 -23.96 0.89
N SER A 152 5.21 -24.55 2.10
CA SER A 152 5.59 -25.95 2.30
C SER A 152 4.65 -26.89 1.56
N LYS A 153 3.32 -26.66 1.60
CA LYS A 153 2.37 -27.45 0.79
C LYS A 153 2.63 -27.35 -0.70
N GLN A 154 2.88 -26.15 -1.23
CA GLN A 154 3.13 -25.96 -2.66
C GLN A 154 4.42 -26.64 -3.12
N VAL A 155 5.49 -26.56 -2.31
CA VAL A 155 6.74 -27.28 -2.58
C VAL A 155 6.53 -28.79 -2.51
N ASN A 156 5.81 -29.28 -1.50
CA ASN A 156 5.49 -30.71 -1.34
C ASN A 156 4.63 -31.24 -2.49
N GLU A 157 3.68 -30.45 -3.01
CA GLU A 157 2.87 -30.82 -4.17
C GLU A 157 3.70 -30.89 -5.45
N LEU A 158 4.64 -29.95 -5.64
CA LEU A 158 5.58 -29.99 -6.77
C LEU A 158 6.53 -31.19 -6.67
N ASP A 159 7.02 -31.49 -5.46
CA ASP A 159 7.82 -32.70 -5.21
C ASP A 159 7.03 -33.97 -5.50
N ALA A 160 5.79 -34.05 -5.00
CA ALA A 160 4.90 -35.17 -5.27
C ALA A 160 4.70 -35.36 -6.78
N LYS A 161 4.39 -34.29 -7.53
CA LYS A 161 4.20 -34.35 -8.99
C LYS A 161 5.45 -34.81 -9.72
N VAL A 162 6.64 -34.36 -9.33
CA VAL A 162 7.90 -34.83 -9.94
C VAL A 162 8.14 -36.31 -9.67
N ILE A 163 7.85 -36.78 -8.46
CA ILE A 163 8.00 -38.19 -8.07
C ILE A 163 6.99 -39.08 -8.80
N THR A 164 5.73 -38.65 -8.89
CA THR A 164 4.64 -39.43 -9.50
C THR A 164 4.57 -39.33 -11.02
N ALA A 165 5.17 -38.31 -11.64
CA ALA A 165 5.08 -38.07 -13.07
C ALA A 165 5.49 -39.29 -13.91
N LYS A 166 6.54 -40.03 -13.52
CA LYS A 166 6.97 -41.22 -14.28
C LYS A 166 5.95 -42.34 -14.23
N ALA A 167 5.44 -42.65 -13.04
CA ALA A 167 4.42 -43.67 -12.86
C ALA A 167 3.11 -43.31 -13.56
N GLU A 168 2.75 -42.02 -13.55
CA GLU A 168 1.52 -41.54 -14.18
C GLU A 168 1.62 -41.54 -15.70
N ILE A 169 2.77 -41.18 -16.27
CA ILE A 169 3.02 -41.31 -17.71
C ILE A 169 3.00 -42.76 -18.15
N GLU A 170 3.58 -43.68 -17.37
CA GLU A 170 3.54 -45.11 -17.68
C GLU A 170 2.10 -45.64 -17.67
N ARG A 171 1.29 -45.25 -16.66
CA ARG A 171 -0.15 -45.58 -16.59
C ARG A 171 -0.91 -45.07 -17.82
N LEU A 172 -0.71 -43.80 -18.18
CA LEU A 172 -1.35 -43.18 -19.34
C LEU A 172 -0.92 -43.86 -20.66
N ASP A 173 0.34 -44.29 -20.77
CA ASP A 173 0.82 -45.01 -21.95
C ASP A 173 0.24 -46.42 -22.07
N GLU A 174 -0.04 -47.09 -20.95
CA GLU A 174 -0.75 -48.37 -20.94
C GLU A 174 -2.23 -48.19 -21.36
N GLU A 175 -2.93 -47.19 -20.82
CA GLU A 175 -4.32 -46.89 -21.19
C GLU A 175 -4.45 -46.49 -22.66
N LEU A 176 -3.51 -45.69 -23.19
CA LEU A 176 -3.46 -45.35 -24.61
C LEU A 176 -3.21 -46.58 -25.49
N LYS A 177 -2.37 -47.54 -25.06
CA LYS A 177 -2.18 -48.82 -25.77
C LYS A 177 -3.46 -49.66 -25.77
N GLU A 178 -4.18 -49.72 -24.67
CA GLU A 178 -5.45 -50.44 -24.58
C GLU A 178 -6.53 -49.82 -25.47
N ILE A 179 -6.68 -48.49 -25.48
CA ILE A 179 -7.62 -47.79 -26.35
C ILE A 179 -7.28 -48.04 -27.81
N ASN A 180 -6.00 -47.97 -28.20
CA ASN A 180 -5.59 -48.29 -29.57
C ASN A 180 -5.94 -49.74 -29.95
N ARG A 181 -5.72 -50.72 -29.05
CA ARG A 181 -6.12 -52.11 -29.29
C ARG A 181 -7.63 -52.26 -29.46
N LYS A 182 -8.44 -51.56 -28.65
CA LYS A 182 -9.90 -51.55 -28.76
C LYS A 182 -10.35 -50.97 -30.10
N ILE A 183 -9.78 -49.83 -30.52
CA ILE A 183 -10.05 -49.22 -31.82
C ILE A 183 -9.73 -50.19 -32.96
N THR A 184 -8.54 -50.80 -32.98
CA THR A 184 -8.16 -51.78 -34.01
C THR A 184 -9.09 -52.99 -34.02
N SER A 185 -9.44 -53.53 -32.85
CA SER A 185 -10.35 -54.68 -32.77
C SER A 185 -11.78 -54.37 -33.21
N LEU A 186 -12.26 -53.14 -32.98
CA LEU A 186 -13.58 -52.69 -33.42
C LEU A 186 -13.59 -52.45 -34.93
N ASP A 187 -12.49 -51.91 -35.48
CA ASP A 187 -12.34 -51.72 -36.92
C ASP A 187 -12.19 -53.05 -37.68
N ASP A 188 -11.49 -54.03 -37.12
CA ASP A 188 -11.36 -55.39 -37.68
C ASP A 188 -12.70 -56.16 -37.67
N ASN A 189 -13.56 -55.92 -36.67
CA ASN A 189 -14.89 -56.55 -36.54
C ASN A 189 -16.00 -55.77 -37.26
N LYS A 190 -15.63 -54.76 -38.08
CA LYS A 190 -16.55 -53.87 -38.75
C LYS A 190 -17.30 -54.56 -39.90
N GLY A 191 -18.52 -55.00 -39.60
CA GLY A 191 -19.45 -55.58 -40.58
C GLY A 191 -20.49 -54.57 -41.11
N PHE A 192 -21.10 -54.89 -42.27
CA PHE A 192 -22.08 -54.03 -42.97
C PHE A 192 -23.29 -53.65 -42.10
N LEU A 193 -23.71 -54.51 -41.17
CA LEU A 193 -24.86 -54.32 -40.29
C LEU A 193 -24.55 -53.50 -39.02
N ASN A 194 -23.28 -53.47 -38.58
CA ASN A 194 -22.87 -52.83 -37.32
C ASN A 194 -22.04 -51.55 -37.53
N ARG A 195 -21.82 -51.16 -38.80
CA ARG A 195 -20.89 -50.11 -39.20
C ARG A 195 -21.09 -48.78 -38.47
N LYS A 196 -22.34 -48.29 -38.39
CA LYS A 196 -22.65 -46.99 -37.78
C LYS A 196 -22.37 -46.99 -36.27
N LYS A 197 -22.76 -48.06 -35.58
CA LYS A 197 -22.53 -48.21 -34.13
C LYS A 197 -21.05 -48.32 -33.81
N ILE A 198 -20.32 -49.10 -34.61
CA ILE A 198 -18.85 -49.25 -34.48
C ILE A 198 -18.13 -47.92 -34.78
N GLU A 199 -18.57 -47.14 -35.76
CA GLU A 199 -18.00 -45.81 -36.05
C GLU A 199 -18.26 -44.79 -34.93
N GLU A 200 -19.45 -44.79 -34.32
CA GLU A 200 -19.74 -43.94 -33.15
C GLU A 200 -18.86 -44.32 -31.93
N GLU A 201 -18.68 -45.62 -31.68
CA GLU A 201 -17.86 -46.14 -30.57
C GLU A 201 -16.36 -45.88 -30.78
N ILE A 202 -15.87 -45.98 -32.02
CA ILE A 202 -14.50 -45.58 -32.39
C ILE A 202 -14.31 -44.06 -32.17
N GLN A 203 -15.28 -43.22 -32.55
CA GLN A 203 -15.19 -41.77 -32.32
C GLN A 203 -15.15 -41.41 -30.82
N GLU A 204 -15.89 -42.11 -29.98
CA GLU A 204 -15.86 -41.89 -28.53
C GLU A 204 -14.49 -42.30 -27.93
N LEU A 205 -13.94 -43.44 -28.37
CA LEU A 205 -12.59 -43.88 -27.99
C LEU A 205 -11.51 -42.92 -28.49
N GLU A 206 -11.68 -42.31 -29.67
CA GLU A 206 -10.75 -41.32 -30.21
C GLU A 206 -10.76 -40.01 -29.40
N LYS A 207 -11.94 -39.59 -28.91
CA LYS A 207 -12.06 -38.46 -27.97
C LYS A 207 -11.38 -38.76 -26.63
N GLN A 208 -11.58 -39.95 -26.07
CA GLN A 208 -10.92 -40.38 -24.83
C GLN A 208 -9.39 -40.43 -25.01
N LYS A 209 -8.91 -40.93 -26.15
CA LYS A 209 -7.49 -40.91 -26.53
C LYS A 209 -6.93 -39.48 -26.57
N GLN A 210 -7.67 -38.52 -27.12
CA GLN A 210 -7.24 -37.12 -27.14
C GLN A 210 -7.14 -36.54 -25.73
N ILE A 211 -8.11 -36.82 -24.85
CA ILE A 211 -8.09 -36.36 -23.45
C ILE A 211 -6.86 -36.90 -22.72
N LEU A 212 -6.63 -38.21 -22.77
CA LEU A 212 -5.48 -38.85 -22.12
C LEU A 212 -4.14 -38.40 -22.72
N SER A 213 -4.09 -38.13 -24.03
CA SER A 213 -2.91 -37.57 -24.68
C SER A 213 -2.62 -36.14 -24.20
N ASN A 214 -3.64 -35.34 -23.95
CA ASN A 214 -3.48 -33.99 -23.40
C ASN A 214 -3.04 -34.03 -21.93
N GLU A 215 -3.56 -34.97 -21.14
CA GLU A 215 -3.10 -35.20 -19.77
C GLU A 215 -1.63 -35.62 -19.75
N LYS A 216 -1.22 -36.54 -20.62
CA LYS A 216 0.18 -36.94 -20.79
C LYS A 216 1.07 -35.74 -21.11
N LEU A 217 0.66 -34.88 -22.05
CA LEU A 217 1.38 -33.65 -22.39
C LEU A 217 1.56 -32.72 -21.18
N GLY A 218 0.60 -32.69 -20.25
CA GLY A 218 0.69 -31.92 -19.00
C GLY A 218 1.71 -32.47 -18.00
N TRP A 219 2.03 -33.77 -18.06
CA TRP A 219 2.99 -34.43 -17.16
C TRP A 219 4.44 -34.43 -17.68
N LEU A 220 4.63 -34.34 -19.00
CA LEU A 220 5.96 -34.34 -19.63
C LEU A 220 6.93 -33.28 -19.07
N PRO A 221 6.52 -32.02 -18.78
CA PRO A 221 7.44 -31.01 -18.26
C PRO A 221 8.11 -31.38 -16.94
N TYR A 222 7.48 -32.23 -16.12
CA TYR A 222 8.02 -32.67 -14.83
C TYR A 222 9.14 -33.72 -14.95
N ILE A 223 9.34 -34.30 -16.14
CA ILE A 223 10.38 -35.28 -16.43
C ILE A 223 11.42 -34.73 -17.42
N GLU A 224 10.95 -34.02 -18.45
CA GLU A 224 11.81 -33.51 -19.53
C GLU A 224 12.54 -32.23 -19.15
N GLU A 225 11.96 -31.41 -18.26
CA GLU A 225 12.50 -30.10 -17.88
C GLU A 225 12.72 -29.98 -16.36
N PRO A 226 13.51 -30.87 -15.73
CA PRO A 226 13.74 -30.85 -14.28
C PRO A 226 14.37 -29.52 -13.81
N GLU A 227 15.17 -28.87 -14.67
CA GLU A 227 15.79 -27.58 -14.38
C GLU A 227 14.76 -26.46 -14.16
N LYS A 228 13.69 -26.41 -14.96
CA LYS A 228 12.65 -25.39 -14.80
C LYS A 228 11.85 -25.61 -13.52
N ILE A 229 11.55 -26.86 -13.19
CA ILE A 229 10.87 -27.20 -11.93
C ILE A 229 11.75 -26.87 -10.72
N GLN A 230 13.06 -27.10 -10.84
CA GLN A 230 14.00 -26.74 -9.78
C GLN A 230 14.12 -25.21 -9.61
N GLN A 231 14.15 -24.45 -10.70
CA GLN A 231 14.08 -22.98 -10.65
C GLN A 231 12.77 -22.47 -10.03
N GLN A 232 11.63 -23.10 -10.36
CA GLN A 232 10.35 -22.78 -9.73
C GLN A 232 10.38 -23.06 -8.22
N LYS A 233 10.92 -24.21 -7.80
CA LYS A 233 11.11 -24.52 -6.37
C LYS A 233 12.01 -23.53 -5.68
N GLU A 234 13.14 -23.18 -6.28
CA GLU A 234 14.06 -22.18 -5.70
C GLU A 234 13.41 -20.82 -5.58
N THR A 235 12.59 -20.43 -6.56
CA THR A 235 11.83 -19.17 -6.52
C THR A 235 10.81 -19.19 -5.38
N LEU A 236 10.00 -20.25 -5.27
CA LEU A 236 9.04 -20.43 -4.18
C LEU A 236 9.73 -20.47 -2.81
N LEU A 237 10.89 -21.10 -2.69
CA LEU A 237 11.66 -21.13 -1.43
C LEU A 237 12.24 -19.75 -1.08
N LYS A 238 12.67 -18.97 -2.07
CA LYS A 238 13.12 -17.58 -1.86
C LYS A 238 11.96 -16.70 -1.43
N GLU A 239 10.81 -16.83 -2.08
CA GLU A 239 9.59 -16.12 -1.73
C GLU A 239 9.15 -16.47 -0.31
N ALA A 240 9.10 -17.76 0.04
CA ALA A 240 8.78 -18.24 1.38
C ALA A 240 9.72 -17.66 2.46
N LYS A 241 11.03 -17.69 2.20
CA LYS A 241 12.02 -17.08 3.12
C LYS A 241 11.81 -15.58 3.26
N SER A 242 11.50 -14.90 2.15
CA SER A 242 11.24 -13.45 2.18
C SER A 242 9.96 -13.12 2.94
N ASP A 243 8.92 -13.94 2.82
CA ASP A 243 7.66 -13.78 3.54
C ASP A 243 7.83 -14.04 5.04
N GLN A 244 8.55 -15.10 5.41
CA GLN A 244 8.92 -15.37 6.80
C GLN A 244 9.72 -14.23 7.42
N LEU A 245 10.67 -13.65 6.66
CA LEU A 245 11.45 -12.51 7.12
C LEU A 245 10.55 -11.29 7.35
N ARG A 246 9.66 -10.98 6.41
CA ARG A 246 8.69 -9.87 6.55
C ARG A 246 7.77 -10.07 7.75
N ALA A 247 7.21 -11.26 7.93
CA ALA A 247 6.38 -11.60 9.08
C ALA A 247 7.14 -11.39 10.41
N ALA A 248 8.40 -11.84 10.48
CA ALA A 248 9.23 -11.67 11.67
C ALA A 248 9.58 -10.19 11.94
N ILE A 249 9.77 -9.39 10.89
CA ILE A 249 9.97 -7.94 11.00
C ILE A 249 8.71 -7.28 11.58
N VAL A 250 7.54 -7.57 11.01
CA VAL A 250 6.27 -6.99 11.46
C VAL A 250 5.96 -7.39 12.90
N GLU A 251 6.20 -8.65 13.28
CA GLU A 251 6.03 -9.09 14.67
C GLU A 251 6.96 -8.34 15.64
N LYS A 252 8.18 -7.98 15.21
CA LYS A 252 9.09 -7.16 16.02
C LYS A 252 8.61 -5.73 16.15
N GLU A 253 8.16 -5.11 15.06
CA GLU A 253 7.61 -3.76 15.05
C GLU A 253 6.37 -3.67 15.96
N GLN A 254 5.45 -4.62 15.85
CA GLN A 254 4.27 -4.71 16.73
C GLN A 254 4.66 -4.89 18.20
N ARG A 255 5.70 -5.69 18.50
CA ARG A 255 6.22 -5.83 19.87
C ARG A 255 6.81 -4.54 20.41
N GLN A 256 7.54 -3.79 19.59
CA GLN A 256 8.07 -2.47 20.00
C GLN A 256 6.94 -1.48 20.24
N ILE A 257 5.94 -1.45 19.35
CA ILE A 257 4.76 -0.60 19.53
C ILE A 257 4.02 -0.96 20.81
N LYS A 258 3.81 -2.25 21.07
CA LYS A 258 3.21 -2.71 22.33
C LYS A 258 4.04 -2.33 23.54
N ARG A 259 5.38 -2.42 23.45
CA ARG A 259 6.29 -2.09 24.55
C ARG A 259 6.29 -0.61 24.89
N PHE A 260 6.34 0.26 23.89
CA PHE A 260 6.49 1.71 24.09
C PHE A 260 5.15 2.45 24.18
N PHE A 261 4.11 1.94 23.53
CA PHE A 261 2.82 2.63 23.40
C PHE A 261 1.61 1.80 23.91
N GLY A 262 1.82 0.58 24.39
CA GLY A 262 0.71 -0.29 24.83
C GLY A 262 -0.11 -0.91 23.69
N GLY A 263 0.13 -0.52 22.43
CA GLY A 263 -0.56 -1.06 21.25
C GLY A 263 -0.69 -0.02 20.13
N LYS A 264 -1.33 -0.40 19.01
CA LYS A 264 -1.53 0.50 17.86
C LYS A 264 -2.40 1.70 18.23
N GLU A 265 -3.45 1.49 19.03
CA GLU A 265 -4.33 2.58 19.49
C GLU A 265 -3.59 3.56 20.39
N GLY A 266 -2.79 3.06 21.34
CA GLY A 266 -1.98 3.91 22.21
C GLY A 266 -0.91 4.69 21.43
N PHE A 267 -0.37 4.11 20.34
CA PHE A 267 0.53 4.83 19.44
C PHE A 267 -0.19 6.01 18.78
N SER A 268 -1.34 5.79 18.15
CA SER A 268 -2.11 6.87 17.51
C SER A 268 -2.50 7.98 18.51
N GLN A 269 -2.87 7.60 19.73
CA GLN A 269 -3.21 8.55 20.79
C GLN A 269 -1.99 9.37 21.25
N ALA A 270 -0.84 8.73 21.46
CA ALA A 270 0.39 9.41 21.87
C ALA A 270 0.86 10.41 20.80
N ILE A 271 0.80 10.02 19.53
CA ILE A 271 1.13 10.90 18.39
C ILE A 271 0.16 12.09 18.31
N HIS A 272 -1.15 11.83 18.44
CA HIS A 272 -2.15 12.90 18.44
C HIS A 272 -1.96 13.86 19.63
N HIS A 273 -1.69 13.33 20.81
CA HIS A 273 -1.41 14.14 22.00
C HIS A 273 -0.15 15.00 21.85
N PHE A 274 0.91 14.43 21.26
CA PHE A 274 2.12 15.18 20.92
C PHE A 274 1.81 16.34 19.97
N LEU A 275 1.09 16.10 18.88
CA LEU A 275 0.75 17.16 17.92
C LEU A 275 -0.12 18.26 18.54
N MET A 276 -1.11 17.89 19.36
CA MET A 276 -1.96 18.87 20.06
C MET A 276 -1.16 19.75 21.02
N THR A 277 -0.23 19.14 21.76
CA THR A 277 0.66 19.86 22.68
C THR A 277 1.66 20.73 21.93
N TYR A 278 2.21 20.23 20.83
CA TYR A 278 3.19 20.92 19.99
C TYR A 278 2.59 22.14 19.29
N LEU A 279 1.33 22.05 18.85
CA LEU A 279 0.59 23.13 18.19
C LEU A 279 -0.14 24.06 19.17
N GLY A 280 -0.01 23.86 20.48
CA GLY A 280 -0.55 24.78 21.50
C GLY A 280 -2.08 24.76 21.62
N SER A 281 -2.73 23.73 21.12
CA SER A 281 -4.16 23.48 21.30
C SER A 281 -4.40 22.68 22.60
N GLU A 282 -4.61 23.36 23.74
CA GLU A 282 -5.01 22.76 25.04
C GLU A 282 -6.37 22.01 24.91
N ASN A 283 -6.74 20.89 25.57
CA ASN A 283 -6.50 20.38 26.95
C ASN A 283 -7.17 18.96 27.12
N PRO A 284 -7.10 18.18 28.24
CA PRO A 284 -6.08 17.97 29.28
C PRO A 284 -5.52 16.51 29.24
N GLU A 285 -4.57 16.20 30.13
CA GLU A 285 -3.94 14.89 30.31
C GLU A 285 -4.92 13.69 30.29
N PRO A 286 -4.64 12.60 29.54
CA PRO A 286 -4.95 11.28 30.04
C PRO A 286 -3.89 10.98 31.11
N THR A 287 -4.30 10.91 32.36
CA THR A 287 -3.51 10.27 33.40
C THR A 287 -3.13 8.88 32.93
N PHE A 288 -1.89 8.71 32.48
CA PHE A 288 -1.29 7.39 32.37
C PHE A 288 -1.19 6.87 33.81
N GLN A 289 -2.18 6.09 34.22
CA GLN A 289 -1.99 5.17 35.34
C GLN A 289 -0.89 4.21 34.89
N GLU A 290 0.31 4.44 35.41
CA GLU A 290 1.36 3.43 35.49
C GLU A 290 0.72 2.11 35.90
N GLY A 291 1.13 1.04 35.20
CA GLY A 291 0.62 -0.29 35.39
C GLY A 291 0.53 -0.66 36.86
N GLY A 292 -0.59 -1.28 37.22
CA GLY A 292 -0.78 -1.88 38.53
C GLY A 292 0.36 -2.85 38.87
N PRO A 293 0.62 -3.05 40.17
CA PRO A 293 1.77 -3.81 40.64
C PRO A 293 1.68 -5.25 40.16
N GLU A 294 2.86 -5.79 39.83
CA GLU A 294 3.07 -7.23 39.66
C GLU A 294 2.63 -7.98 40.93
N GLU A 295 1.66 -8.88 40.78
CA GLU A 295 1.55 -10.13 41.54
C GLU A 295 1.15 -11.28 40.60
#